data_AF-A0A941ISE8-F1
#
_entry.id   AF-A0A941ISE8-F1
#
_cell.length_a   1.000
_cell.length_b   1.000
_cell.length_c   1.000
_cell.angle_alpha   90.00
_cell.angle_beta   90.00
_cell.angle_gamma   90.00
#
_symmetry.space_group_name_H-M   'P 1'
#
loop_
_entity.id
_entity.type
_entity.pdbx_description
1 polymer ?
#
loop_
_entity_poly.entity_id
_entity_poly.type
_entity_poly.pdbx_seq_one_letter_code
_entity_poly.pdbx_strand_id
1 'polypeptide(L)'
;MRAIVVDESHAREVRFGALYCLLVHLNRQERTAAYAELVRSAEAEFGLEPYFDTFRALVAYGRGIGGQPELLRVAIDFARRAAADLPGHVGIQHQVAMFAVDYLELEGAKATTGLLEEADRTISLVLSSPQGRRAHYFETRSRVSALQGEYGSARVAIAEAIAAEPDDDPDVYRRLARYQATRVRIDLLEERARTHAQQESFRQELDRFRTQQVELLGLLAAVVAFVASAASIAAQSAKAADGARLMCAMAGAVILVFTTFAYTNASPPWARVIPPALLGAALLLVSVLVGG
;
A
#
# COMPACT_ATOMS: atom_id res chain seq x y z
N MET A 1 2.47 4.27 -48.24
CA MET A 1 3.42 4.19 -47.12
C MET A 1 4.16 2.86 -47.05
N ARG A 2 3.50 1.69 -46.97
CA ARG A 2 4.21 0.40 -46.93
C ARG A 2 5.16 0.17 -48.11
N ALA A 3 4.78 0.58 -49.32
CA ALA A 3 5.65 0.53 -50.50
C ALA A 3 6.92 1.38 -50.33
N ILE A 4 6.83 2.55 -49.69
CA ILE A 4 7.98 3.44 -49.44
C ILE A 4 8.94 2.80 -48.43
N VAL A 5 8.43 2.10 -47.41
CA VAL A 5 9.27 1.45 -46.38
C VAL A 5 10.22 0.42 -47.00
N VAL A 6 9.79 -0.32 -48.03
CA VAL A 6 10.56 -1.40 -48.65
C VAL A 6 11.32 -0.99 -49.91
N ASP A 7 11.09 0.22 -50.42
CA ASP A 7 11.67 0.70 -51.66
C ASP A 7 13.05 1.32 -51.39
N GLU A 8 14.10 0.55 -51.64
CA GLU A 8 15.50 0.94 -51.45
C GLU A 8 15.96 2.12 -52.34
N SER A 9 15.14 2.54 -53.32
CA SER A 9 15.43 3.76 -54.10
C SER A 9 15.26 5.04 -53.28
N HIS A 10 14.56 4.99 -52.15
CA HIS A 10 14.42 6.12 -51.23
C HIS A 10 15.53 6.13 -50.17
N ALA A 11 15.90 7.33 -49.73
CA ALA A 11 16.84 7.52 -48.63
C ALA A 11 16.34 6.83 -47.33
N ARG A 12 17.28 6.30 -46.54
CA ARG A 12 16.99 5.50 -45.34
C ARG A 12 16.12 6.25 -44.33
N GLU A 13 16.35 7.54 -44.16
CA GLU A 13 15.58 8.43 -43.27
C GLU A 13 14.13 8.57 -43.72
N VAL A 14 13.89 8.66 -45.03
CA VAL A 14 12.53 8.73 -45.61
C VAL A 14 11.79 7.42 -45.38
N ARG A 15 12.49 6.29 -45.56
CA ARG A 15 11.94 4.96 -45.32
C ARG A 15 11.62 4.74 -43.84
N PHE A 16 12.50 5.17 -42.94
CA PHE A 16 12.26 5.14 -41.50
C PHE A 16 11.10 6.05 -41.09
N GLY A 17 11.00 7.26 -41.65
CA GLY A 17 9.86 8.15 -41.45
C GLY A 17 8.53 7.52 -41.91
N ALA A 18 8.54 6.83 -43.05
CA ALA A 18 7.38 6.09 -43.54
C ALA A 18 7.00 4.91 -42.62
N LEU A 19 7.99 4.21 -42.06
CA LEU A 19 7.80 3.15 -41.06
C LEU A 19 7.14 3.72 -39.80
N TYR A 20 7.66 4.83 -39.28
CA TYR A 20 7.11 5.53 -38.12
C TYR A 20 5.64 5.92 -38.35
N CYS A 21 5.32 6.58 -39.46
CA CYS A 21 3.94 6.98 -39.77
C CYS A 21 3.00 5.77 -39.85
N LEU A 22 3.45 4.67 -40.47
CA LEU A 22 2.67 3.45 -40.58
C LEU A 22 2.44 2.81 -39.21
N LEU A 23 3.45 2.73 -38.36
CA LEU A 23 3.35 2.20 -37.00
C LEU A 23 2.43 3.04 -36.12
N VAL A 24 2.51 4.38 -36.18
CA VAL A 24 1.59 5.28 -35.48
C VAL A 24 0.15 5.02 -35.92
N HIS A 25 -0.08 4.87 -37.23
CA HIS A 25 -1.41 4.58 -37.76
C HIS A 25 -1.95 3.22 -37.26
N LEU A 26 -1.13 2.16 -37.30
CA LEU A 26 -1.51 0.84 -36.78
C LEU A 26 -1.80 0.86 -35.28
N ASN A 27 -1.01 1.62 -34.51
CA ASN A 27 -1.21 1.77 -33.07
C ASN A 27 -2.53 2.48 -32.74
N ARG A 28 -2.87 3.54 -33.47
CA ARG A 28 -4.17 4.24 -33.32
C ARG A 28 -5.37 3.34 -33.59
N GLN A 29 -5.23 2.40 -34.52
CA GLN A 29 -6.25 1.40 -34.86
C GLN A 29 -6.20 0.16 -33.97
N GLU A 30 -5.33 0.13 -32.95
CA GLU A 30 -5.15 -1.00 -32.04
C GLU A 30 -4.83 -2.33 -32.77
N ARG A 31 -4.21 -2.25 -33.96
CA ARG A 31 -3.83 -3.40 -34.78
C ARG A 31 -2.50 -4.00 -34.32
N THR A 32 -2.46 -4.47 -33.07
CA THR A 32 -1.26 -4.93 -32.37
C THR A 32 -0.49 -6.04 -33.11
N ALA A 33 -1.20 -7.01 -33.71
CA ALA A 33 -0.56 -8.07 -34.49
C ALA A 33 0.15 -7.54 -35.74
N ALA A 34 -0.50 -6.63 -36.48
CA ALA A 34 0.09 -6.01 -37.67
C ALA A 34 1.25 -5.07 -37.32
N TYR A 35 1.14 -4.36 -36.19
CA TYR A 35 2.22 -3.55 -35.63
C TYR A 35 3.45 -4.42 -35.33
N ALA A 36 3.27 -5.52 -34.60
CA ALA A 36 4.36 -6.41 -34.23
C ALA A 36 5.01 -7.11 -35.43
N GLU A 37 4.22 -7.51 -36.43
CA GLU A 37 4.75 -8.04 -37.69
C GLU A 37 5.63 -7.01 -38.40
N LEU A 38 5.15 -5.76 -38.50
CA LEU A 38 5.89 -4.71 -39.19
C LEU A 38 7.20 -4.38 -38.48
N VAL A 39 7.19 -4.28 -37.14
CA VAL A 39 8.42 -4.10 -36.34
C VAL A 39 9.40 -5.24 -36.60
N ARG A 40 8.95 -6.50 -36.53
CA ARG A 40 9.82 -7.66 -36.79
C ARG A 40 10.39 -7.65 -38.21
N SER A 41 9.60 -7.30 -39.23
CA SER A 41 10.11 -7.21 -40.61
C SER A 41 11.11 -6.09 -40.84
N ALA A 42 11.01 -5.01 -40.05
CA ALA A 42 11.84 -3.82 -40.16
C ALA A 42 13.13 -3.89 -39.30
N GLU A 43 13.23 -4.88 -38.42
CA GLU A 43 14.30 -4.97 -37.42
C GLU A 43 15.69 -5.13 -38.01
N ALA A 44 15.84 -5.94 -39.06
CA ALA A 44 17.14 -6.15 -39.71
C ALA A 44 17.73 -4.85 -40.29
N GLU A 45 16.87 -3.91 -40.68
CA GLU A 45 17.27 -2.69 -41.38
C GLU A 45 17.33 -1.46 -40.46
N PHE A 46 16.34 -1.32 -39.57
CA PHE A 46 16.17 -0.15 -38.73
C PHE A 46 16.41 -0.43 -37.25
N GLY A 47 16.78 -1.66 -36.87
CA GLY A 47 16.93 -2.07 -35.48
C GLY A 47 18.03 -1.35 -34.69
N LEU A 48 18.94 -0.65 -35.37
CA LEU A 48 19.97 0.21 -34.78
C LEU A 48 19.54 1.67 -34.65
N GLU A 49 18.38 2.07 -35.18
CA GLU A 49 17.86 3.42 -34.97
C GLU A 49 17.47 3.62 -33.50
N PRO A 50 17.94 4.68 -32.82
CA PRO A 50 17.61 4.94 -31.42
C PRO A 50 16.11 4.92 -31.10
N TYR A 51 15.30 5.47 -32.03
CA TYR A 51 13.85 5.53 -31.85
C TYR A 51 13.18 4.14 -32.02
N PHE A 52 13.84 3.16 -32.64
CA PHE A 52 13.28 1.84 -32.89
C PHE A 52 12.98 1.07 -31.59
N ASP A 53 13.74 1.34 -30.52
CA ASP A 53 13.48 0.75 -29.21
C ASP A 53 12.10 1.16 -28.65
N THR A 54 11.56 2.32 -29.02
CA THR A 54 10.17 2.69 -28.66
C THR A 54 9.14 1.73 -29.27
N PHE A 55 9.42 1.20 -30.48
CA PHE A 55 8.55 0.25 -31.15
C PHE A 55 8.66 -1.14 -30.52
N ARG A 56 9.88 -1.56 -30.17
CA ARG A 56 10.11 -2.80 -29.42
C ARG A 56 9.40 -2.77 -28.07
N ALA A 57 9.47 -1.63 -27.38
CA ALA A 57 8.78 -1.40 -26.12
C ALA A 57 7.26 -1.57 -26.26
N LEU A 58 6.66 -0.96 -27.29
CA LEU A 58 5.22 -1.09 -27.56
C LEU A 58 4.79 -2.52 -27.93
N VAL A 59 5.61 -3.27 -28.66
CA VAL A 59 5.35 -4.70 -28.94
C VAL A 59 5.35 -5.53 -27.66
N ALA A 60 6.36 -5.35 -26.81
CA ALA A 60 6.45 -6.05 -25.53
C ALA A 60 5.27 -5.67 -24.61
N TYR A 61 4.96 -4.38 -24.53
CA TYR A 61 3.84 -3.85 -23.77
C TYR A 61 2.49 -4.44 -24.19
N GLY A 62 2.17 -4.42 -25.49
CA GLY A 62 0.90 -4.94 -26.01
C GLY A 62 0.69 -6.44 -25.72
N ARG A 63 1.78 -7.21 -25.58
CA ARG A 63 1.74 -8.61 -25.15
C ARG A 63 1.68 -8.77 -23.62
N GLY A 64 2.24 -7.80 -22.88
CA GLY A 64 2.33 -7.80 -21.41
C GLY A 64 1.03 -7.44 -20.68
N ILE A 65 0.21 -6.55 -21.24
CA ILE A 65 -1.06 -6.10 -20.61
C ILE A 65 -2.04 -7.27 -20.36
N GLY A 66 -1.89 -8.40 -21.07
CA GLY A 66 -2.66 -9.63 -20.83
C GLY A 66 -2.29 -10.41 -19.55
N GLY A 67 -1.57 -9.79 -18.60
CA GLY A 67 -1.16 -10.43 -17.35
C GLY A 67 0.20 -11.14 -17.43
N GLN A 68 1.14 -10.61 -18.23
CA GLN A 68 2.51 -11.13 -18.32
C GLN A 68 3.52 -10.07 -17.83
N PRO A 69 3.79 -10.02 -16.51
CA PRO A 69 4.67 -9.00 -15.90
C PRO A 69 6.07 -8.96 -16.52
N GLU A 70 6.63 -10.11 -16.89
CA GLU A 70 7.95 -10.20 -17.51
C GLU A 70 8.04 -9.42 -18.82
N LEU A 71 6.97 -9.41 -19.62
CA LEU A 71 6.93 -8.65 -20.86
C LEU A 71 6.79 -7.14 -20.61
N LEU A 72 6.15 -6.74 -19.51
CA LEU A 72 6.14 -5.33 -19.08
C LEU A 72 7.54 -4.88 -18.64
N ARG A 73 8.32 -5.73 -17.97
CA ARG A 73 9.74 -5.43 -17.65
C ARG A 73 10.56 -5.22 -18.92
N VAL A 74 10.41 -6.11 -19.90
CA VAL A 74 11.07 -5.96 -21.21
C VAL A 74 10.65 -4.65 -21.89
N ALA A 75 9.37 -4.27 -21.82
CA ALA A 75 8.90 -2.99 -22.34
C ALA A 75 9.55 -1.79 -21.65
N ILE A 76 9.68 -1.83 -20.32
CA ILE A 76 10.37 -0.80 -19.54
C ILE A 76 11.84 -0.70 -19.95
N ASP A 77 12.54 -1.81 -20.14
CA ASP A 77 13.96 -1.80 -20.51
C ASP A 77 14.20 -1.23 -21.90
N PHE A 78 13.34 -1.56 -22.89
CA PHE A 78 13.38 -0.91 -24.20
C PHE A 78 13.08 0.59 -24.10
N ALA A 79 12.06 0.99 -23.34
CA ALA A 79 11.72 2.40 -23.15
C ALA A 79 12.87 3.18 -22.48
N ARG A 80 13.57 2.58 -21.50
CA ARG A 80 14.74 3.19 -20.86
C ARG A 80 15.90 3.38 -21.82
N ARG A 81 16.20 2.40 -22.67
CA ARG A 81 17.23 2.53 -23.72
C ARG A 81 16.90 3.67 -24.67
N ALA A 82 15.67 3.70 -25.20
CA ALA A 82 15.22 4.80 -26.06
C ALA A 82 15.30 6.16 -25.36
N ALA A 83 14.93 6.23 -24.07
CA ALA A 83 15.01 7.45 -23.26
C ALA A 83 16.44 7.93 -23.01
N ALA A 84 17.40 7.00 -22.89
CA ALA A 84 18.81 7.29 -22.73
C ALA A 84 19.45 7.78 -24.03
N ASP A 85 19.10 7.19 -25.17
CA ASP A 85 19.63 7.58 -26.48
C ASP A 85 19.01 8.87 -27.02
N LEU A 86 17.78 9.19 -26.61
CA LEU A 86 17.04 10.39 -27.03
C LEU A 86 16.64 11.26 -25.82
N PRO A 87 17.63 11.82 -25.08
CA PRO A 87 17.36 12.66 -23.92
C PRO A 87 16.62 13.92 -24.37
N GLY A 88 15.54 14.27 -23.68
CA GLY A 88 14.70 15.43 -23.99
C GLY A 88 13.44 15.14 -24.82
N HIS A 89 13.30 13.93 -25.39
CA HIS A 89 12.06 13.56 -26.07
C HIS A 89 10.97 13.17 -25.06
N VAL A 90 10.12 14.13 -24.66
CA VAL A 90 9.11 13.97 -23.59
C VAL A 90 8.19 12.77 -23.76
N GLY A 91 7.84 12.42 -25.00
CA GLY A 91 6.98 11.26 -25.27
C GLY A 91 7.64 9.92 -24.93
N ILE A 92 8.96 9.82 -25.07
CA ILE A 92 9.71 8.60 -24.77
C ILE A 92 9.93 8.50 -23.25
N GLN A 93 10.24 9.63 -22.61
CA GLN A 93 10.31 9.71 -21.14
C GLN A 93 8.98 9.29 -20.51
N HIS A 94 7.87 9.81 -21.02
CA HIS A 94 6.54 9.43 -20.57
C HIS A 94 6.27 7.92 -20.71
N GLN A 95 6.71 7.27 -21.78
CA GLN A 95 6.54 5.82 -21.97
C GLN A 95 7.19 5.02 -20.83
N VAL A 96 8.36 5.42 -20.33
CA VAL A 96 9.00 4.76 -19.19
C VAL A 96 8.10 4.80 -17.95
N ALA A 97 7.59 5.99 -17.60
CA ALA A 97 6.70 6.15 -16.45
C ALA A 97 5.39 5.38 -16.63
N MET A 98 4.81 5.41 -17.83
CA MET A 98 3.56 4.72 -18.15
C MET A 98 3.70 3.20 -17.99
N PHE A 99 4.73 2.59 -18.59
CA PHE A 99 4.95 1.15 -18.47
C PHE A 99 5.31 0.72 -17.05
N ALA A 100 6.09 1.55 -16.33
CA ALA A 100 6.40 1.32 -14.93
C ALA A 100 5.13 1.26 -14.06
N VAL A 101 4.22 2.21 -14.24
CA VAL A 101 2.93 2.23 -13.52
C VAL A 101 2.09 1.00 -13.87
N ASP A 102 1.98 0.63 -15.15
CA ASP A 102 1.23 -0.56 -15.58
C ASP A 102 1.80 -1.85 -14.94
N TYR A 103 3.12 -1.97 -14.85
CA TYR A 103 3.78 -3.08 -14.15
C TYR A 103 3.48 -3.09 -12.65
N LEU A 104 3.64 -1.95 -11.98
CA LEU A 104 3.39 -1.82 -10.53
C LEU A 104 1.94 -2.07 -10.14
N GLU A 105 1.01 -1.75 -11.05
CA GLU A 105 -0.40 -2.03 -10.86
C GLU A 105 -0.77 -3.51 -10.98
N LEU A 106 0.03 -4.29 -11.72
CA LEU A 106 -0.15 -5.73 -11.88
C LEU A 106 0.50 -6.52 -10.73
N GLU A 107 1.76 -6.19 -10.40
CA GLU A 107 2.54 -6.89 -9.37
C GLU A 107 2.32 -6.35 -7.95
N GLY A 108 1.78 -5.14 -7.83
CA GLY A 108 1.62 -4.42 -6.58
C GLY A 108 2.83 -3.53 -6.23
N ALA A 109 2.55 -2.28 -5.85
CA ALA A 109 3.56 -1.25 -5.61
C ALA A 109 4.62 -1.60 -4.54
N LYS A 110 4.26 -2.43 -3.56
CA LYS A 110 5.16 -2.80 -2.44
C LYS A 110 6.36 -3.65 -2.87
N ALA A 111 6.32 -4.27 -4.04
CA ALA A 111 7.38 -5.17 -4.50
C ALA A 111 8.59 -4.42 -5.11
N THR A 112 8.43 -3.16 -5.56
CA THR A 112 9.48 -2.48 -6.35
C THR A 112 9.56 -0.96 -6.08
N THR A 113 9.89 -0.55 -4.85
CA THR A 113 9.95 0.88 -4.45
C THR A 113 10.80 1.74 -5.40
N GLY A 114 11.95 1.25 -5.85
CA GLY A 114 12.83 2.00 -6.77
C GLY A 114 12.20 2.30 -8.13
N LEU A 115 11.30 1.45 -8.62
CA LEU A 115 10.61 1.66 -9.90
C LEU A 115 9.50 2.72 -9.77
N LEU A 116 8.81 2.77 -8.63
CA LEU A 116 7.82 3.80 -8.36
C LEU A 116 8.47 5.19 -8.29
N GLU A 117 9.62 5.30 -7.62
CA GLU A 117 10.40 6.54 -7.57
C GLU A 117 10.91 6.96 -8.96
N GLU A 118 11.32 6.01 -9.79
CA GLU A 118 11.71 6.30 -11.17
C GLU A 118 10.53 6.82 -12.01
N ALA A 119 9.37 6.18 -11.90
CA ALA A 119 8.16 6.66 -12.56
C ALA A 119 7.79 8.08 -12.12
N ASP A 120 7.91 8.37 -10.82
CA ASP A 120 7.66 9.69 -10.23
C ASP A 120 8.64 10.76 -10.73
N ARG A 121 9.95 10.48 -10.73
CA ARG A 121 10.97 11.38 -11.27
C ARG A 121 10.73 11.65 -12.75
N THR A 122 10.45 10.60 -13.51
CA THR A 122 10.28 10.68 -14.96
C THR A 122 9.03 11.48 -15.33
N ILE A 123 7.89 11.24 -14.67
CA ILE A 123 6.67 12.00 -14.95
C ILE A 123 6.79 13.47 -14.52
N SER A 124 7.49 13.74 -13.41
CA SER A 124 7.76 15.11 -12.97
C SER A 124 8.60 15.89 -13.98
N LEU A 125 9.61 15.23 -14.57
CA LEU A 125 10.41 15.81 -15.65
C LEU A 125 9.57 16.10 -16.90
N VAL A 126 8.69 15.16 -17.29
CA VAL A 126 7.79 15.33 -18.44
C VAL A 126 6.85 16.52 -18.24
N LEU A 127 6.22 16.64 -17.06
CA LEU A 127 5.30 17.72 -16.75
C LEU A 127 5.98 19.10 -16.65
N SER A 128 7.26 19.12 -16.30
CA SER A 128 8.06 20.36 -16.22
C SER A 128 8.52 20.87 -17.59
N SER A 129 8.39 20.06 -18.65
CA SER A 129 8.76 20.45 -20.01
C SER A 129 7.72 21.38 -20.64
N PRO A 130 8.08 22.28 -21.57
CA PRO A 130 7.12 23.10 -22.32
C PRO A 130 6.01 22.31 -23.02
N GLN A 131 6.28 21.04 -23.34
CA GLN A 131 5.36 20.11 -24.00
C GLN A 131 4.56 19.24 -23.01
N GLY A 132 4.73 19.46 -21.70
CA GLY A 132 4.20 18.65 -20.60
C GLY A 132 2.70 18.78 -20.36
N ARG A 133 1.99 19.65 -21.08
CA ARG A 133 0.56 19.93 -20.85
C ARG A 133 -0.40 18.98 -21.56
N ARG A 134 -0.03 17.72 -21.79
CA ARG A 134 -0.89 16.73 -22.46
C ARG A 134 -1.69 15.94 -21.41
N ALA A 135 -2.99 15.73 -21.68
CA ALA A 135 -3.91 15.04 -20.77
C ALA A 135 -3.39 13.69 -20.23
N HIS A 136 -2.84 12.83 -21.09
CA HIS A 136 -2.32 11.52 -20.69
C HIS A 136 -1.08 11.56 -19.78
N TYR A 137 -0.34 12.68 -19.75
CA TYR A 137 0.75 12.87 -18.80
C TYR A 137 0.20 13.08 -17.38
N PHE A 138 -0.85 13.90 -17.24
CA PHE A 138 -1.55 14.07 -15.98
C PHE A 138 -2.23 12.79 -15.50
N GLU A 139 -2.78 11.98 -16.42
CA GLU A 139 -3.29 10.65 -16.07
C GLU A 139 -2.19 9.77 -15.45
N THR A 140 -1.01 9.73 -16.06
CA THR A 140 0.10 8.92 -15.53
C THR A 140 0.56 9.43 -14.17
N ARG A 141 0.64 10.76 -13.99
CA ARG A 141 0.90 11.38 -12.69
C ARG A 141 -0.11 10.97 -11.63
N SER A 142 -1.40 10.94 -11.98
CA SER A 142 -2.46 10.55 -11.06
C SER A 142 -2.28 9.12 -10.55
N ARG A 143 -1.89 8.20 -11.44
CA ARG A 143 -1.66 6.79 -11.12
C ARG A 143 -0.41 6.62 -10.26
N VAL A 144 0.68 7.34 -10.55
CA VAL A 144 1.88 7.36 -9.68
C VAL A 144 1.53 7.80 -8.26
N SER A 145 0.85 8.94 -8.11
CA SER A 145 0.44 9.45 -6.79
C SER A 145 -0.48 8.48 -6.06
N ALA A 146 -1.38 7.78 -6.77
CA ALA A 146 -2.25 6.78 -6.16
C ALA A 146 -1.47 5.56 -5.64
N LEU A 147 -0.43 5.11 -6.38
CA LEU A 147 0.45 4.02 -5.94
C LEU A 147 1.32 4.43 -4.74
N GLN A 148 1.63 5.72 -4.59
CA GLN A 148 2.31 6.29 -3.41
C GLN A 148 1.38 6.45 -2.19
N GLY A 149 0.07 6.27 -2.37
CA GLY A 149 -0.93 6.53 -1.32
C GLY A 149 -1.34 8.01 -1.18
N GLU A 150 -0.87 8.87 -2.08
CA GLU A 150 -1.21 10.29 -2.14
C GLU A 150 -2.52 10.53 -2.89
N TYR A 151 -3.63 9.98 -2.38
CA TYR A 151 -4.91 9.97 -3.09
C TYR A 151 -5.48 11.38 -3.38
N GLY A 152 -5.14 12.38 -2.55
CA GLY A 152 -5.48 13.78 -2.80
C GLY A 152 -4.80 14.32 -4.08
N SER A 153 -3.48 14.19 -4.16
CA SER A 153 -2.68 14.56 -5.34
C SER A 153 -3.13 13.80 -6.58
N ALA A 154 -3.44 12.51 -6.44
CA ALA A 154 -3.95 11.69 -7.53
C ALA A 154 -5.25 12.24 -8.13
N ARG A 155 -6.21 12.65 -7.29
CA ARG A 155 -7.48 13.23 -7.74
C ARG A 155 -7.32 14.56 -8.46
N VAL A 156 -6.41 15.41 -8.00
CA VAL A 156 -6.10 16.68 -8.68
C VAL A 156 -5.54 16.39 -10.06
N ALA A 157 -4.55 15.51 -10.18
CA ALA A 157 -3.93 15.18 -11.45
C ALA A 157 -4.90 14.54 -12.45
N ILE A 158 -5.79 13.64 -12.02
CA ILE A 158 -6.78 13.06 -12.96
C ILE A 158 -7.84 14.09 -13.39
N ALA A 159 -8.18 15.06 -12.53
CA ALA A 159 -9.06 16.16 -12.92
C ALA A 159 -8.38 17.09 -13.95
N GLU A 160 -7.08 17.35 -13.81
CA GLU A 160 -6.28 18.08 -14.81
C GLU A 160 -6.22 17.32 -16.14
N ALA A 161 -6.10 15.99 -16.12
CA ALA A 161 -6.14 15.17 -17.33
C ALA A 161 -7.47 15.34 -18.07
N ILE A 162 -8.59 15.29 -17.35
CA ILE A 162 -9.93 15.48 -17.93
C ILE A 162 -10.09 16.90 -18.50
N ALA A 163 -9.61 17.93 -17.78
CA ALA A 163 -9.72 19.32 -18.21
C ALA A 163 -8.80 19.68 -19.39
N ALA A 164 -7.69 18.97 -19.57
CA ALA A 164 -6.73 19.20 -20.65
C ALA A 164 -7.11 18.48 -21.97
N GLU A 165 -8.20 17.71 -21.98
CA GLU A 165 -8.62 16.94 -23.14
C GLU A 165 -9.35 17.82 -24.17
N PRO A 166 -8.94 17.85 -25.45
CA PRO A 166 -9.63 18.62 -26.48
C PRO A 166 -10.99 18.01 -26.88
N ASP A 167 -11.99 18.88 -27.01
CA ASP A 167 -13.37 18.50 -27.36
C ASP A 167 -13.58 18.11 -28.85
N ASP A 168 -12.61 18.41 -29.73
CA ASP A 168 -12.72 18.26 -31.18
C ASP A 168 -12.10 16.95 -31.73
N ASP A 169 -11.54 16.10 -30.87
CA ASP A 169 -10.96 14.82 -31.29
C ASP A 169 -12.03 13.70 -31.33
N PRO A 170 -12.17 12.97 -32.45
CA PRO A 170 -13.06 11.81 -32.55
C PRO A 170 -12.87 10.75 -31.44
N ASP A 171 -11.66 10.67 -30.88
CA ASP A 171 -11.29 9.71 -29.85
C ASP A 171 -11.50 10.20 -28.41
N VAL A 172 -12.05 11.41 -28.22
CA VAL A 172 -12.22 12.07 -26.91
C VAL A 172 -13.01 11.22 -25.92
N TYR A 173 -14.17 10.67 -26.32
CA TYR A 173 -15.02 9.90 -25.42
C TYR A 173 -14.33 8.64 -24.88
N ARG A 174 -13.48 8.01 -25.70
CA ARG A 174 -12.70 6.84 -25.29
C ARG A 174 -11.65 7.21 -24.25
N ARG A 175 -10.97 8.35 -24.40
CA ARG A 175 -9.98 8.84 -23.43
C ARG A 175 -10.65 9.30 -22.14
N LEU A 176 -11.76 10.03 -22.22
CA LEU A 176 -12.55 10.40 -21.04
C LEU A 176 -13.04 9.17 -20.27
N ALA A 177 -13.54 8.13 -20.94
CA ALA A 177 -13.93 6.89 -20.28
C ALA A 177 -12.76 6.24 -19.53
N ARG A 178 -11.55 6.25 -20.12
CA ARG A 178 -10.33 5.79 -19.46
C ARG A 178 -10.01 6.62 -18.22
N TYR A 179 -10.08 7.95 -18.31
CA TYR A 179 -9.82 8.83 -17.16
C TYR A 179 -10.82 8.63 -16.03
N GLN A 180 -12.10 8.42 -16.35
CA GLN A 180 -13.10 8.07 -15.34
C GLN A 180 -12.81 6.71 -14.69
N ALA A 181 -12.37 5.71 -15.46
CA ALA A 181 -11.95 4.43 -14.90
C ALA A 181 -10.75 4.59 -13.95
N THR A 182 -9.76 5.41 -14.32
CA THR A 182 -8.62 5.76 -13.47
C THR A 182 -9.09 6.45 -12.19
N ARG A 183 -10.03 7.40 -12.26
CA ARG A 183 -10.61 8.08 -11.09
C ARG A 183 -11.30 7.10 -10.13
N VAL A 184 -12.16 6.22 -10.64
CA VAL A 184 -12.83 5.19 -9.82
C VAL A 184 -11.80 4.26 -9.17
N ARG A 185 -10.73 3.92 -9.88
CA ARG A 185 -9.64 3.10 -9.34
C ARG A 185 -8.93 3.79 -8.17
N ILE A 186 -8.67 5.10 -8.25
CA ILE A 186 -8.08 5.87 -7.15
C ILE A 186 -8.97 5.80 -5.91
N ASP A 187 -10.27 5.99 -6.05
CA ASP A 187 -11.22 5.92 -4.94
C ASP A 187 -11.24 4.51 -4.31
N LEU A 188 -11.21 3.46 -5.15
CA LEU A 188 -11.15 2.08 -4.67
C LEU A 188 -9.85 1.76 -3.92
N LEU A 189 -8.71 2.29 -4.38
CA LEU A 189 -7.41 2.11 -3.70
C LEU A 189 -7.42 2.78 -2.33
N GLU A 190 -7.97 3.99 -2.21
CA GLU A 190 -8.10 4.68 -0.93
C GLU A 190 -9.00 3.92 0.05
N GLU A 191 -10.17 3.47 -0.39
CA GLU A 191 -11.08 2.71 0.47
C GLU A 191 -10.47 1.38 0.94
N ARG A 192 -9.70 0.72 0.07
CA ARG A 192 -8.91 -0.46 0.47
C ARG A 192 -7.86 -0.12 1.52
N ALA A 193 -7.13 0.98 1.35
CA ALA A 193 -6.14 1.42 2.32
C ALA A 193 -6.79 1.77 3.68
N ARG A 194 -7.92 2.48 3.69
CA ARG A 194 -8.70 2.77 4.89
C ARG A 194 -9.19 1.51 5.58
N THR A 195 -9.73 0.57 4.82
CA THR A 195 -10.20 -0.72 5.35
C THR A 195 -9.07 -1.51 5.98
N HIS A 196 -7.90 -1.57 5.32
CA HIS A 196 -6.72 -2.22 5.89
C HIS A 196 -6.23 -1.56 7.18
N ALA A 197 -6.22 -0.23 7.25
CA ALA A 197 -5.85 0.50 8.46
C ALA A 197 -6.82 0.20 9.63
N GLN A 198 -8.13 0.14 9.36
CA GLN A 198 -9.14 -0.22 10.36
C GLN A 198 -9.00 -1.68 10.82
N GLN A 199 -8.72 -2.61 9.91
CA GLN A 199 -8.48 -4.01 10.28
C GLN A 199 -7.26 -4.15 11.19
N GLU A 200 -6.20 -3.40 10.91
CA GLU A 200 -4.99 -3.41 11.73
C GLU A 200 -5.24 -2.81 13.12
N SER A 201 -6.00 -1.71 13.23
CA SER A 201 -6.39 -1.17 14.53
C SER A 201 -7.25 -2.14 15.33
N PHE A 202 -8.22 -2.80 14.68
CA PHE A 202 -9.04 -3.83 15.36
C PHE A 202 -8.22 -5.01 15.84
N ARG A 203 -7.21 -5.45 15.08
CA ARG A 203 -6.29 -6.51 15.52
C ARG A 203 -5.52 -6.10 16.78
N GLN A 204 -4.98 -4.89 16.80
CA GLN A 204 -4.27 -4.36 17.97
C GLN A 204 -5.19 -4.25 19.20
N GLU A 205 -6.44 -3.82 19.01
CA GLU A 205 -7.45 -3.80 20.07
C GLU A 205 -7.76 -5.21 20.59
N LEU A 206 -7.94 -6.20 19.70
CA LEU A 206 -8.17 -7.59 20.09
C LEU A 206 -6.99 -8.19 20.87
N ASP A 207 -5.75 -7.92 20.44
CA ASP A 207 -4.56 -8.37 21.16
C ASP A 207 -4.46 -7.74 22.55
N ARG A 208 -4.82 -6.46 22.67
CA ARG A 208 -4.92 -5.78 23.97
C ARG A 208 -6.00 -6.40 24.85
N PHE A 209 -7.20 -6.65 24.32
CA PHE A 209 -8.27 -7.32 25.07
C PHE A 209 -7.87 -8.73 25.50
N ARG A 210 -7.21 -9.50 24.63
CA ARG A 210 -6.72 -10.83 24.95
C ARG A 210 -5.70 -10.79 26.09
N THR A 211 -4.77 -9.83 26.06
CA THR A 211 -3.78 -9.63 27.12
C THR A 211 -4.46 -9.32 28.44
N GLN A 212 -5.42 -8.38 28.45
CA GLN A 212 -6.22 -8.05 29.63
C GLN A 212 -6.99 -9.24 30.18
N GLN A 213 -7.56 -10.09 29.32
CA GLN A 213 -8.25 -11.31 29.75
C GLN A 213 -7.30 -12.33 30.38
N VAL A 214 -6.10 -12.51 29.82
CA VAL A 214 -5.07 -13.40 30.40
C VAL A 214 -4.60 -12.88 31.75
N GLU A 215 -4.40 -11.56 31.89
CA GLU A 215 -4.07 -10.93 33.18
C GLU A 215 -5.17 -11.16 34.22
N LEU A 216 -6.44 -10.96 33.86
CA LEU A 216 -7.58 -11.24 34.74
C LEU A 216 -7.66 -12.71 35.15
N LEU A 217 -7.41 -13.64 34.21
CA LEU A 217 -7.40 -15.07 34.50
C LEU A 217 -6.24 -15.44 35.44
N GLY A 218 -5.06 -14.87 35.21
CA GLY A 218 -3.88 -15.05 36.07
C GLY A 218 -4.11 -14.51 37.49
N LEU A 219 -4.74 -13.34 37.62
CA LEU A 219 -5.13 -12.79 38.90
C LEU A 219 -6.12 -13.70 39.62
N LEU A 220 -7.18 -14.15 38.94
CA LEU A 220 -8.18 -15.06 39.53
C LEU A 220 -7.54 -16.38 39.98
N ALA A 221 -6.66 -16.95 39.16
CA ALA A 221 -5.93 -18.17 39.52
C ALA A 221 -5.05 -17.97 40.76
N ALA A 222 -4.30 -16.86 40.83
CA ALA A 222 -3.49 -16.51 41.99
C ALA A 222 -4.35 -16.34 43.26
N VAL A 223 -5.50 -15.67 43.15
CA VAL A 223 -6.46 -15.50 44.26
C VAL A 223 -7.00 -16.85 44.72
N VAL A 224 -7.44 -17.72 43.82
CA VAL A 224 -7.95 -19.06 44.17
C VAL A 224 -6.85 -19.91 44.83
N ALA A 225 -5.65 -19.93 44.28
CA ALA A 225 -4.51 -20.65 44.85
C ALA A 225 -4.14 -20.13 46.25
N PHE A 226 -4.19 -18.81 46.45
CA PHE A 226 -3.95 -18.18 47.73
C PHE A 226 -5.02 -18.55 48.77
N VAL A 227 -6.31 -18.45 48.42
CA VAL A 227 -7.43 -18.85 49.29
C VAL A 227 -7.37 -20.34 49.63
N ALA A 228 -7.09 -21.21 48.67
CA ALA A 228 -6.97 -22.65 48.90
C ALA A 228 -5.81 -23.00 49.84
N SER A 229 -4.63 -22.40 49.63
CA SER A 229 -3.45 -22.59 50.48
C SER A 229 -3.76 -22.21 51.93
N ALA A 230 -4.46 -21.10 52.11
CA ALA A 230 -4.84 -20.60 53.41
C ALA A 230 -5.88 -21.45 54.13
N ALA A 231 -6.90 -21.90 53.42
CA ALA A 231 -7.90 -22.82 53.96
C ALA A 231 -7.24 -24.12 54.43
N SER A 232 -6.27 -24.63 53.68
CA SER A 232 -5.48 -25.81 54.06
C SER A 232 -4.66 -25.58 55.34
N ILE A 233 -3.96 -24.45 55.45
CA ILE A 233 -3.18 -24.09 56.64
C ILE A 233 -4.11 -23.93 57.86
N ALA A 234 -5.25 -23.26 57.69
CA ALA A 234 -6.23 -23.09 58.77
C ALA A 234 -6.80 -24.44 59.24
N ALA A 235 -7.11 -25.35 58.32
CA ALA A 235 -7.62 -26.69 58.63
C ALA A 235 -6.61 -27.57 59.39
N GLN A 236 -5.31 -27.34 59.22
CA GLN A 236 -4.25 -28.08 59.92
C GLN A 236 -3.85 -27.45 61.26
N SER A 237 -4.33 -26.24 61.57
CA SER A 237 -3.97 -25.55 62.81
C SER A 237 -4.65 -26.18 64.03
N ALA A 238 -3.85 -26.61 65.02
CA ALA A 238 -4.34 -27.34 66.20
C ALA A 238 -5.11 -26.48 67.22
N LYS A 239 -5.09 -25.15 67.08
CA LYS A 239 -5.77 -24.20 67.96
C LYS A 239 -6.68 -23.28 67.14
N ALA A 240 -7.97 -23.23 67.49
CA ALA A 240 -8.98 -22.42 66.80
C ALA A 240 -8.61 -20.92 66.71
N ALA A 241 -7.87 -20.41 67.70
CA ALA A 241 -7.40 -19.02 67.72
C ALA A 241 -6.36 -18.72 66.62
N ASP A 242 -5.47 -19.68 66.30
CA ASP A 242 -4.44 -19.50 65.28
C ASP A 242 -5.06 -19.58 63.87
N GLY A 243 -6.06 -20.45 63.68
CA GLY A 243 -6.83 -20.53 62.44
C GLY A 243 -7.61 -19.25 62.14
N ALA A 244 -8.26 -18.65 63.15
CA ALA A 244 -8.99 -17.39 63.00
C ALA A 244 -8.08 -16.20 62.63
N ARG A 245 -6.86 -16.16 63.19
CA ARG A 245 -5.84 -15.15 62.82
C ARG A 245 -5.40 -15.28 61.38
N LEU A 246 -5.09 -16.50 60.94
CA LEU A 246 -4.71 -16.78 59.56
C LEU A 246 -5.81 -16.36 58.58
N MET A 247 -7.08 -16.64 58.90
CA MET A 247 -8.21 -16.20 58.07
C MET A 247 -8.37 -14.66 58.02
N CYS A 248 -8.12 -13.95 59.12
CA CYS A 248 -8.14 -12.47 59.12
C CYS A 248 -6.98 -11.86 58.32
N ALA A 249 -5.76 -12.38 58.50
CA ALA A 249 -4.59 -11.95 57.75
C ALA A 249 -4.80 -12.14 56.24
N MET A 250 -5.40 -13.27 55.88
CA MET A 250 -5.78 -13.64 54.53
C MET A 250 -6.81 -12.71 53.91
N ALA A 251 -7.92 -12.45 54.62
CA ALA A 251 -8.93 -11.52 54.16
C ALA A 251 -8.32 -10.13 53.90
N GLY A 252 -7.45 -9.66 54.81
CA GLY A 252 -6.73 -8.40 54.65
C GLY A 252 -5.82 -8.37 53.42
N ALA A 253 -5.02 -9.43 53.20
CA ALA A 253 -4.14 -9.56 52.05
C ALA A 253 -4.90 -9.61 50.72
N VAL A 254 -6.00 -10.38 50.63
CA VAL A 254 -6.84 -10.44 49.42
C VAL A 254 -7.45 -9.07 49.10
N ILE A 255 -7.97 -8.37 50.11
CA ILE A 255 -8.54 -7.03 49.92
C ILE A 255 -7.49 -6.06 49.38
N LEU A 256 -6.26 -6.08 49.90
CA LEU A 256 -5.17 -5.22 49.41
C LEU A 256 -4.76 -5.53 47.98
N VAL A 257 -4.65 -6.82 47.62
CA VAL A 257 -4.32 -7.24 46.25
C VAL A 257 -5.41 -6.76 45.27
N PHE A 258 -6.68 -6.98 45.58
CA PHE A 258 -7.80 -6.51 44.74
C PHE A 258 -7.87 -4.98 44.68
N THR A 259 -7.58 -4.28 45.77
CA THR A 259 -7.58 -2.81 45.79
C THR A 259 -6.46 -2.25 44.93
N THR A 260 -5.28 -2.85 44.99
CA THR A 260 -4.12 -2.49 44.15
C THR A 260 -4.43 -2.74 42.68
N PHE A 261 -5.00 -3.91 42.36
CA PHE A 261 -5.40 -4.26 41.00
C PHE A 261 -6.49 -3.34 40.45
N ALA A 262 -7.51 -3.01 41.26
CA ALA A 262 -8.56 -2.07 40.87
C ALA A 262 -7.99 -0.67 40.60
N TYR A 263 -6.98 -0.26 41.37
CA TYR A 263 -6.28 1.01 41.14
C TYR A 263 -5.50 1.02 39.83
N THR A 264 -4.72 -0.02 39.52
CA THR A 264 -3.93 -0.09 38.29
C THR A 264 -4.76 -0.28 37.03
N ASN A 265 -5.87 -1.02 37.08
CA ASN A 265 -6.63 -1.38 35.88
C ASN A 265 -7.74 -0.39 35.54
N ALA A 266 -8.42 0.19 36.53
CA ALA A 266 -9.62 1.01 36.31
C ALA A 266 -9.40 2.52 36.56
N SER A 267 -8.21 2.93 37.02
CA SER A 267 -7.91 4.30 37.48
C SER A 267 -9.10 4.98 38.20
N PRO A 268 -9.75 4.29 39.17
CA PRO A 268 -10.93 4.83 39.82
C PRO A 268 -10.56 6.08 40.64
N PRO A 269 -11.50 7.01 40.85
CA PRO A 269 -11.27 8.14 41.74
C PRO A 269 -10.82 7.64 43.11
N TRP A 270 -9.79 8.28 43.67
CA TRP A 270 -9.12 7.90 44.92
C TRP A 270 -10.09 7.62 46.09
N ALA A 271 -11.24 8.30 46.12
CA ALA A 271 -12.32 8.09 47.09
C ALA A 271 -12.87 6.65 47.13
N ARG A 272 -12.75 5.87 46.05
CA ARG A 272 -13.20 4.47 45.98
C ARG A 272 -12.12 3.45 46.35
N VAL A 273 -10.85 3.87 46.45
CA VAL A 273 -9.69 2.99 46.69
C VAL A 273 -9.26 3.03 48.16
N ILE A 274 -9.38 4.20 48.81
CA ILE A 274 -8.95 4.39 50.19
C ILE A 274 -9.74 3.52 51.20
N PRO A 275 -11.08 3.44 51.15
CA PRO A 275 -11.84 2.65 52.13
C PRO A 275 -11.47 1.15 52.16
N PRO A 276 -11.40 0.43 51.01
CA PRO A 276 -11.01 -0.97 51.03
C PRO A 276 -9.52 -1.16 51.36
N ALA A 277 -8.62 -0.25 50.95
CA ALA A 277 -7.20 -0.32 51.35
C ALA A 277 -7.03 -0.24 52.87
N LEU A 278 -7.74 0.69 53.53
CA LEU A 278 -7.72 0.84 54.98
C LEU A 278 -8.32 -0.39 55.68
N LEU A 279 -9.41 -0.94 55.15
CA LEU A 279 -10.02 -2.17 55.68
C LEU A 279 -9.05 -3.36 55.61
N GLY A 280 -8.37 -3.53 54.47
CA GLY A 280 -7.38 -4.59 54.28
C GLY A 280 -6.18 -4.46 55.22
N ALA A 281 -5.66 -3.23 55.38
CA ALA A 281 -4.57 -2.93 56.31
C ALA A 281 -4.99 -3.13 57.79
N ALA A 282 -6.21 -2.75 58.16
CA ALA A 282 -6.74 -2.95 59.50
C ALA A 282 -6.87 -4.45 59.85
N LEU A 283 -7.34 -5.28 58.92
CA LEU A 283 -7.44 -6.73 59.12
C LEU A 283 -6.06 -7.39 59.30
N LEU A 284 -5.03 -6.93 58.56
CA LEU A 284 -3.65 -7.37 58.78
C LEU A 284 -3.12 -6.94 60.15
N LEU A 285 -3.34 -5.70 60.56
CA LEU A 285 -2.93 -5.18 61.87
C LEU A 285 -3.58 -5.97 63.01
N VAL A 286 -4.88 -6.26 62.92
CA VAL A 286 -5.60 -7.09 63.90
C VAL A 286 -5.00 -8.49 63.96
N SER A 287 -4.64 -9.09 62.83
CA SER A 287 -4.02 -10.42 62.84
C SER A 287 -2.68 -10.46 63.57
N VAL A 288 -1.86 -9.41 63.44
CA VAL A 288 -0.55 -9.28 64.09
C VAL A 288 -0.73 -8.99 65.59
N LEU A 289 -1.61 -8.07 65.94
CA LEU A 289 -1.86 -7.66 67.33
C LEU A 289 -2.47 -8.77 68.18
N VAL A 290 -3.34 -9.60 67.60
CA VAL A 290 -3.90 -10.72 68.34
C VAL A 290 -2.80 -11.75 68.61
N GLY A 291 -1.71 -11.82 67.82
CA GLY A 291 -0.66 -12.85 67.86
C GLY A 291 0.64 -12.57 68.63
N GLY A 292 0.88 -11.32 69.04
CA GLY A 292 1.89 -10.99 70.05
C GLY A 292 1.39 -11.29 71.46
#